data_AF-A0A538E3Y3-F1
#
_entry.id   AF-A0A538E3Y3-F1
#
_cell.length_a   1.000
_cell.length_b   1.000
_cell.length_c   1.000
_cell.angle_alpha   90.00
_cell.angle_beta   90.00
_cell.angle_gamma   90.00
#
_symmetry.space_group_name_H-M   'P 1'
#
loop_
_entity.id
_entity.type
_entity.pdbx_description
1 polymer ?
#
loop_
_entity_poly.entity_id
_entity_poly.type
_entity_poly.pdbx_seq_one_letter_code
_entity_poly.pdbx_strand_id
1 'polypeptide(L)'
;MSRVPWWAAVVAAVAVAAGVGAGVAAAGHVEYRAAAAVVVSAKGGPGTVRPFLPNLRELATSSLLAGNVDSTLRLPGSADSLRKQLHASTPPDSQVIRLSVTDRKRDRARQIAQEAAVVFVQLVQSRFGSGAPALQAAILDPAHLVGHRGRHFVRDPLIGAAIGLVLALAALLVLGRGVVVAAPTDAKLAERENQLQQRIDLVTQRERALARRSGELAKREQALQDRQAEARRMEAAGAKPPPPEPVPEPEPAPMPVAPEAPLAPPRGGGWNLNDIERLVAAKHDAPAERVEEWRAYVFFLRDHARIDGELPASFDALVEDVFAELVRAR
;
A
#
# COMPACT_ATOMS: atom_id res chain seq x y z
N MET A 1 35.38 -36.76 48.41
CA MET A 1 34.53 -36.16 47.36
C MET A 1 34.28 -34.70 47.74
N SER A 2 35.01 -33.77 47.10
CA SER A 2 34.93 -32.33 47.37
C SER A 2 33.58 -31.78 46.92
N ARG A 3 32.78 -31.26 47.88
CA ARG A 3 31.50 -30.61 47.59
C ARG A 3 31.77 -29.33 46.81
N VAL A 4 31.32 -29.29 45.56
CA VAL A 4 31.40 -28.08 44.74
C VAL A 4 30.64 -26.98 45.49
N PRO A 5 31.28 -25.83 45.78
CA PRO A 5 30.63 -24.79 46.55
C PRO A 5 29.50 -24.18 45.72
N TRP A 6 28.36 -23.92 46.37
CA TRP A 6 27.10 -23.48 45.73
C TRP A 6 27.25 -22.22 44.86
N TRP A 7 28.19 -21.33 45.18
CA TRP A 7 28.48 -20.14 44.38
C TRP A 7 29.07 -20.50 43.00
N ALA A 8 29.80 -21.61 42.88
CA ALA A 8 30.36 -22.06 41.62
C ALA A 8 29.28 -22.54 40.64
N ALA A 9 28.18 -23.11 41.15
CA ALA A 9 27.02 -23.50 40.33
C ALA A 9 26.29 -22.28 39.75
N VAL A 10 26.16 -21.20 40.54
CA VAL A 10 25.56 -19.94 40.08
C VAL A 10 26.43 -19.27 39.02
N VAL A 11 27.74 -19.20 39.24
CA VAL A 11 28.69 -18.65 38.27
C VAL A 11 28.68 -19.46 36.97
N ALA A 12 28.65 -20.79 37.05
CA ALA A 12 28.55 -21.66 35.88
C ALA A 12 27.25 -21.45 35.10
N ALA A 13 26.10 -21.31 35.77
CA ALA A 13 24.82 -21.07 35.11
C ALA A 13 24.79 -19.70 34.40
N VAL A 14 25.32 -18.65 35.04
CA VAL A 14 25.44 -17.32 34.43
C VAL A 14 26.39 -17.36 33.23
N ALA A 15 27.52 -18.06 33.32
CA ALA A 15 28.46 -18.22 32.22
C ALA A 15 27.86 -18.98 31.03
N VAL A 16 27.07 -20.02 31.29
CA VAL A 16 26.35 -20.77 30.24
C VAL A 16 25.29 -19.90 29.58
N ALA A 17 24.48 -19.16 30.34
CA ALA A 17 23.47 -18.26 29.79
C ALA A 17 24.10 -17.12 28.97
N ALA A 18 25.20 -16.54 29.46
CA ALA A 18 25.98 -15.55 28.72
C ALA A 18 26.58 -16.14 27.44
N GLY A 19 27.06 -17.38 27.49
CA GLY A 19 27.56 -18.12 26.32
C GLY A 19 26.48 -18.39 25.28
N VAL A 20 25.28 -18.79 25.71
CA VAL A 20 24.12 -18.99 24.81
C VAL A 20 23.67 -17.67 24.19
N GLY A 21 23.58 -16.60 24.98
CA GLY A 21 23.24 -15.26 24.48
C GLY A 21 24.27 -14.73 23.49
N ALA A 22 25.56 -14.90 23.77
CA ALA A 22 26.64 -14.56 22.86
C ALA A 22 26.59 -15.42 21.58
N GLY A 23 26.25 -16.70 21.69
CA GLY A 23 26.08 -17.60 20.54
C GLY A 23 24.92 -17.18 19.62
N VAL A 24 23.76 -16.87 20.19
CA VAL A 24 22.58 -16.39 19.41
C VAL A 24 22.88 -15.03 18.78
N ALA A 25 23.54 -14.12 19.50
CA ALA A 25 23.94 -12.82 18.96
C ALA A 25 25.01 -12.94 17.85
N ALA A 26 25.94 -13.89 17.97
CA ALA A 26 26.94 -14.18 16.95
C ALA A 26 26.35 -14.83 15.69
N ALA A 27 25.24 -15.57 15.83
CA ALA A 27 24.50 -16.15 14.71
C ALA A 27 23.64 -15.12 13.93
N GLY A 28 23.39 -13.94 14.49
CA GLY A 28 22.63 -12.87 13.84
C GLY A 28 23.42 -12.19 12.70
N HIS A 29 22.90 -12.25 11.48
CA HIS A 29 23.53 -11.58 10.32
C HIS A 29 23.07 -10.11 10.20
N VAL A 30 23.95 -9.25 9.69
CA VAL A 30 23.61 -7.86 9.33
C VAL A 30 22.98 -7.84 7.95
N GLU A 31 21.81 -7.22 7.83
CA GLU A 31 21.11 -7.00 6.57
C GLU A 31 21.18 -5.52 6.20
N TYR A 32 21.60 -5.22 4.98
CA TYR A 32 21.62 -3.88 4.39
C TYR A 32 20.39 -3.69 3.52
N ARG A 33 19.72 -2.55 3.66
CA ARG A 33 18.57 -2.17 2.86
C ARG A 33 18.94 -1.00 1.94
N ALA A 34 18.86 -1.24 0.64
CA ALA A 34 18.94 -0.19 -0.37
C ALA A 34 17.55 0.10 -0.94
N ALA A 35 17.32 1.33 -1.41
CA ALA A 35 16.12 1.66 -2.15
C ALA A 35 16.40 2.61 -3.32
N ALA A 36 15.56 2.48 -4.34
CA ALA A 36 15.48 3.37 -5.49
C ALA A 36 14.04 3.87 -5.62
N ALA A 37 13.85 5.08 -6.15
CA ALA A 37 12.54 5.66 -6.36
C ALA A 37 12.26 5.84 -7.85
N VAL A 38 11.11 5.35 -8.31
CA VAL A 38 10.64 5.50 -9.68
C VAL A 38 9.32 6.26 -9.65
N VAL A 39 9.24 7.37 -10.38
CA VAL A 39 7.98 8.10 -10.57
C VAL A 39 7.26 7.54 -11.78
N VAL A 40 5.95 7.34 -11.66
CA VAL A 40 5.10 6.92 -12.77
C VAL A 40 4.13 8.05 -13.09
N SER A 41 4.08 8.48 -14.34
CA SER A 41 3.24 9.58 -14.82
C SER A 41 2.38 9.15 -16.00
N ALA A 42 1.22 9.79 -16.16
CA ALA A 42 0.33 9.62 -17.31
C ALA A 42 -0.15 10.98 -17.81
N LYS A 43 -0.58 11.08 -19.08
CA LYS A 43 -1.07 12.32 -19.69
C LYS A 43 -2.29 12.95 -18.99
N GLY A 44 -3.04 12.22 -18.17
CA GLY A 44 -4.15 12.75 -17.35
C GLY A 44 -3.77 13.10 -15.90
N GLY A 45 -2.48 13.11 -15.57
CA GLY A 45 -1.99 13.47 -14.24
C GLY A 45 -2.16 12.37 -13.18
N PRO A 46 -2.05 12.74 -11.88
CA PRO A 46 -2.04 11.78 -10.76
C PRO A 46 -3.29 10.90 -10.67
N GLY A 47 -4.46 11.46 -10.98
CA GLY A 47 -5.75 10.76 -10.91
C GLY A 47 -5.82 9.58 -11.87
N THR A 48 -5.11 9.66 -12.99
CA THR A 48 -5.06 8.61 -14.01
C THR A 48 -4.15 7.45 -13.62
N VAL A 49 -3.09 7.70 -12.83
CA VAL A 49 -2.14 6.68 -12.40
C VAL A 49 -2.64 5.91 -11.17
N ARG A 50 -3.39 6.57 -10.28
CA ARG A 50 -3.88 6.02 -9.01
C ARG A 50 -4.51 4.60 -9.11
N PRO A 51 -5.41 4.31 -10.08
CA PRO A 51 -6.01 2.99 -10.21
C PRO A 51 -5.01 1.87 -10.55
N PHE A 52 -3.88 2.22 -11.17
CA PHE A 52 -2.85 1.26 -11.60
C PHE A 52 -1.78 1.01 -10.54
N LEU A 53 -1.70 1.84 -9.48
CA LEU A 53 -0.68 1.70 -8.43
C LEU A 53 -0.61 0.30 -7.80
N PRO A 54 -1.74 -0.38 -7.47
CA PRO A 54 -1.68 -1.75 -6.96
C PRO A 54 -1.03 -2.72 -7.96
N ASN A 55 -1.38 -2.62 -9.25
CA ASN A 55 -0.82 -3.48 -10.29
C ASN A 55 0.66 -3.20 -10.55
N LEU A 56 1.06 -1.92 -10.49
CA LEU A 56 2.46 -1.53 -10.63
C LEU A 56 3.30 -2.04 -9.44
N ARG A 57 2.74 -2.06 -8.23
CA ARG A 57 3.40 -2.66 -7.06
C ARG A 57 3.56 -4.17 -7.21
N GLU A 58 2.53 -4.86 -7.71
CA GLU A 58 2.62 -6.31 -7.95
C GLU A 58 3.66 -6.62 -9.03
N LEU A 59 3.73 -5.82 -10.10
CA LEU A 59 4.76 -5.92 -11.13
C LEU A 59 6.17 -5.70 -10.55
N ALA A 60 6.31 -4.71 -9.67
CA ALA A 60 7.55 -4.38 -8.97
C ALA A 60 8.05 -5.48 -8.01
N THR A 61 7.19 -6.42 -7.60
CA THR A 61 7.57 -7.59 -6.80
C THR A 61 7.37 -8.91 -7.54
N SER A 62 7.21 -8.85 -8.86
CA SER A 62 6.92 -10.01 -9.69
C SER A 62 8.15 -10.90 -9.93
N SER A 63 7.90 -12.16 -10.32
CA SER A 63 8.95 -13.07 -10.78
C SER A 63 9.63 -12.59 -12.07
N LEU A 64 8.94 -11.83 -12.92
CA LEU A 64 9.52 -11.28 -14.16
C LEU A 64 10.60 -10.25 -13.85
N LEU A 65 10.33 -9.33 -12.91
CA LEU A 65 11.35 -8.36 -12.48
C LEU A 65 12.53 -9.10 -11.84
N ALA A 66 12.26 -10.00 -10.90
CA ALA A 66 13.31 -10.75 -10.21
C ALA A 66 14.16 -11.59 -11.18
N GLY A 67 13.53 -12.25 -12.16
CA GLY A 67 14.23 -13.03 -13.17
C GLY A 67 15.11 -12.19 -14.09
N ASN A 68 14.64 -11.02 -14.51
CA ASN A 68 15.41 -10.09 -15.35
C ASN A 68 16.60 -9.45 -14.60
N VAL A 69 16.45 -9.16 -13.32
CA VAL A 69 17.54 -8.65 -12.48
C VAL A 69 18.57 -9.75 -12.20
N ASP A 70 18.10 -10.96 -11.90
CA ASP A 70 18.96 -12.14 -11.66
C ASP A 70 19.78 -12.50 -12.90
N SER A 71 19.17 -12.47 -14.10
CA SER A 71 19.88 -12.74 -15.35
C SER A 71 20.95 -11.70 -15.67
N THR A 72 20.68 -10.42 -15.38
CA THR A 72 21.60 -9.31 -15.65
C THR A 72 22.78 -9.28 -14.67
N LEU A 73 22.51 -9.47 -13.38
CA LEU A 73 23.55 -9.41 -12.33
C LEU A 73 24.21 -10.76 -12.02
N ARG A 74 23.71 -11.87 -12.59
CA ARG A 74 24.16 -13.24 -12.36
C ARG A 74 24.31 -13.55 -10.87
N LEU A 75 23.24 -13.33 -10.11
CA LEU A 75 23.30 -13.42 -8.66
C LEU A 75 23.50 -14.89 -8.22
N PRO A 76 24.25 -15.12 -7.13
CA PRO A 76 24.37 -16.45 -6.54
C PRO A 76 23.08 -16.79 -5.80
N GLY A 77 22.09 -17.35 -6.50
CA GLY A 77 20.79 -17.69 -5.94
C GLY A 77 19.76 -18.03 -7.01
N SER A 78 18.49 -18.03 -6.63
CA SER A 78 17.36 -18.14 -7.56
C SER A 78 16.57 -16.84 -7.61
N ALA A 79 15.94 -16.56 -8.74
CA ALA A 79 14.99 -15.45 -8.90
C ALA A 79 13.89 -15.44 -7.80
N ASP A 80 13.46 -16.61 -7.32
CA ASP A 80 12.49 -16.70 -6.21
C ASP A 80 13.05 -16.18 -4.88
N SER A 81 14.35 -16.40 -4.63
CA SER A 81 15.01 -15.87 -3.43
C SER A 81 15.11 -14.35 -3.49
N LEU A 82 15.41 -13.81 -4.68
CA LEU A 82 15.43 -12.37 -4.93
C LEU A 82 14.02 -11.77 -4.79
N ARG A 83 12.98 -12.45 -5.30
CA ARG A 83 11.58 -12.01 -5.15
C ARG A 83 11.19 -11.78 -3.69
N LYS A 84 11.63 -12.66 -2.78
CA LYS A 84 11.38 -12.54 -1.33
C LYS A 84 12.07 -11.33 -0.69
N GLN A 85 13.16 -10.85 -1.29
CA GLN A 85 13.96 -9.72 -0.79
C GLN A 85 13.53 -8.38 -1.37
N LEU A 86 12.79 -8.39 -2.49
CA LEU A 86 12.23 -7.22 -3.15
C LEU A 86 10.95 -6.76 -2.45
N HIS A 87 10.88 -5.49 -2.14
CA HIS A 87 9.70 -4.85 -1.57
C HIS A 87 9.38 -3.57 -2.33
N ALA A 88 8.14 -3.44 -2.78
CA ALA A 88 7.61 -2.22 -3.38
C ALA A 88 6.65 -1.52 -2.41
N SER A 89 6.86 -0.22 -2.20
CA SER A 89 5.95 0.62 -1.42
C SER A 89 5.65 1.90 -2.17
N THR A 90 4.44 2.42 -1.97
CA THR A 90 4.00 3.69 -2.54
C THR A 90 3.55 4.57 -1.40
N PRO A 91 4.21 5.72 -1.15
CA PRO A 91 3.72 6.67 -0.16
C PRO A 91 2.29 7.13 -0.48
N PRO A 92 1.46 7.43 0.54
CA PRO A 92 0.14 8.00 0.33
C PRO A 92 0.23 9.25 -0.56
N ASP A 93 -0.74 9.39 -1.47
CA ASP A 93 -0.85 10.54 -2.38
C ASP A 93 0.36 10.78 -3.29
N SER A 94 1.22 9.78 -3.45
CA SER A 94 2.39 9.84 -4.32
C SER A 94 2.27 8.90 -5.51
N GLN A 95 2.79 9.34 -6.64
CA GLN A 95 3.02 8.52 -7.83
C GLN A 95 4.40 7.84 -7.83
N VAL A 96 5.12 7.94 -6.71
CA VAL A 96 6.45 7.38 -6.54
C VAL A 96 6.37 5.97 -5.99
N ILE A 97 6.93 5.02 -6.74
CA ILE A 97 7.12 3.64 -6.32
C ILE A 97 8.54 3.51 -5.79
N ARG A 98 8.65 3.24 -4.48
CA ARG A 98 9.92 2.95 -3.82
C ARG A 98 10.18 1.46 -3.86
N LEU A 99 11.18 1.07 -4.63
CA LEU A 99 11.71 -0.27 -4.73
C LEU A 99 12.81 -0.43 -3.69
N SER A 100 12.69 -1.39 -2.78
CA SER A 100 13.70 -1.64 -1.76
C SER A 100 14.11 -3.11 -1.76
N VAL A 101 15.41 -3.33 -1.53
CA VAL A 101 16.03 -4.66 -1.52
C VAL A 101 16.81 -4.80 -0.22
N THR A 102 16.74 -6.00 0.37
CA THR A 102 17.53 -6.37 1.55
C THR A 102 18.57 -7.42 1.19
N ASP A 103 19.82 -7.18 1.59
CA ASP A 103 20.93 -8.08 1.27
C ASP A 103 22.05 -8.00 2.34
N ARG A 104 22.84 -9.07 2.51
CA ARG A 104 23.95 -9.13 3.47
C ARG A 104 25.15 -8.23 3.11
N LYS A 105 25.27 -7.78 1.86
CA LYS A 105 26.34 -6.90 1.37
C LYS A 105 25.78 -5.56 0.93
N ARG A 106 26.34 -4.47 1.45
CA ARG A 106 25.94 -3.09 1.13
C ARG A 106 25.94 -2.81 -0.38
N ASP A 107 27.03 -3.13 -1.06
CA ASP A 107 27.19 -2.80 -2.48
C ASP A 107 26.26 -3.63 -3.37
N ARG A 108 26.07 -4.91 -3.01
CA ARG A 108 25.13 -5.79 -3.71
C ARG A 108 23.69 -5.32 -3.56
N ALA A 109 23.27 -4.91 -2.36
CA ALA A 109 21.94 -4.34 -2.15
C ALA A 109 21.68 -3.14 -3.08
N ARG A 110 22.67 -2.24 -3.20
CA ARG A 110 22.57 -1.06 -4.07
C ARG A 110 22.52 -1.43 -5.55
N GLN A 111 23.38 -2.34 -6.00
CA GLN A 111 23.39 -2.81 -7.39
C GLN A 111 22.05 -3.45 -7.79
N ILE A 112 21.52 -4.33 -6.94
CA ILE A 112 20.23 -4.99 -7.18
C ILE A 112 19.09 -3.95 -7.23
N ALA A 113 19.06 -2.99 -6.29
CA ALA A 113 18.03 -1.95 -6.28
C ALA A 113 18.11 -1.04 -7.51
N GLN A 114 19.32 -0.72 -7.99
CA GLN A 114 19.53 0.08 -9.20
C GLN A 114 19.02 -0.66 -10.43
N GLU A 115 19.43 -1.92 -10.58
CA GLU A 115 19.03 -2.76 -11.71
C GLU A 115 17.51 -2.98 -11.71
N ALA A 116 16.93 -3.27 -10.54
CA ALA A 116 15.49 -3.41 -10.39
C ALA A 116 14.73 -2.16 -10.83
N ALA A 117 15.24 -0.95 -10.54
CA ALA A 117 14.61 0.29 -10.99
C ALA A 117 14.67 0.43 -12.52
N VAL A 118 15.81 0.13 -13.15
CA VAL A 118 15.98 0.19 -14.60
C VAL A 118 15.06 -0.80 -15.31
N VAL A 119 15.08 -2.06 -14.88
CA VAL A 119 14.22 -3.11 -15.46
C VAL A 119 12.74 -2.81 -15.21
N PHE A 120 12.39 -2.28 -14.03
CA PHE A 120 11.01 -1.91 -13.74
C PHE A 120 10.48 -0.83 -14.70
N VAL A 121 11.28 0.22 -14.97
CA VAL A 121 10.91 1.25 -15.96
C VAL A 121 10.66 0.63 -17.33
N GLN A 122 11.52 -0.29 -17.77
CA GLN A 122 11.35 -0.99 -19.05
C GLN A 122 10.08 -1.85 -19.08
N LEU A 123 9.78 -2.57 -18.00
CA LEU A 123 8.56 -3.38 -17.90
C LEU A 123 7.29 -2.52 -17.90
N VAL A 124 7.31 -1.37 -17.23
CA VAL A 124 6.19 -0.43 -17.25
C VAL A 124 5.98 0.11 -18.67
N GLN A 125 7.05 0.53 -19.34
CA GLN A 125 6.97 1.02 -20.73
C GLN A 125 6.47 -0.08 -21.68
N SER A 126 6.96 -1.30 -21.54
CA SER A 126 6.55 -2.44 -22.38
C SER A 126 5.10 -2.84 -22.18
N ARG A 127 4.61 -2.83 -20.93
CA ARG A 127 3.27 -3.32 -20.60
C ARG A 127 2.19 -2.24 -20.68
N PHE A 128 2.54 -1.00 -20.37
CA PHE A 128 1.58 0.10 -20.20
C PHE A 128 1.89 1.33 -21.04
N GLY A 129 3.01 1.37 -21.78
CA GLY A 129 3.38 2.51 -22.61
C GLY A 129 2.53 2.69 -23.87
N SER A 130 1.89 1.62 -24.35
CA SER A 130 0.94 1.65 -25.48
C SER A 130 -0.53 1.58 -25.04
N GLY A 131 -0.79 1.51 -23.73
CA GLY A 131 -2.14 1.46 -23.17
C GLY A 131 -2.87 2.79 -23.26
N ALA A 132 -4.19 2.77 -23.07
CA ALA A 132 -4.99 3.95 -22.82
C ALA A 132 -5.47 3.89 -21.36
N PRO A 133 -4.85 4.64 -20.42
CA PRO A 133 -3.84 5.69 -20.59
C PRO A 133 -2.40 5.14 -20.71
N ALA A 134 -1.55 5.84 -21.48
CA ALA A 134 -0.14 5.49 -21.61
C ALA A 134 0.60 5.88 -20.32
N LEU A 135 1.15 4.89 -19.62
CA LEU A 135 1.97 5.11 -18.43
C LEU A 135 3.44 5.24 -18.83
N GLN A 136 4.10 6.25 -18.30
CA GLN A 136 5.54 6.43 -18.41
C GLN A 136 6.16 6.34 -17.03
N ALA A 137 7.33 5.72 -16.92
CA ALA A 137 8.07 5.63 -15.68
C ALA A 137 9.46 6.24 -15.86
N ALA A 138 9.93 6.97 -14.86
CA ALA A 138 11.26 7.55 -14.84
C ALA A 138 11.90 7.36 -13.45
N ILE A 139 13.21 7.16 -13.43
CA ILE A 139 13.96 7.07 -12.17
C ILE A 139 13.99 8.48 -11.56
N LEU A 140 13.38 8.62 -10.39
CA LEU A 140 13.36 9.87 -9.63
C LEU A 140 14.61 9.98 -8.75
N ASP A 141 14.96 8.88 -8.08
CA ASP A 141 16.10 8.82 -7.16
C ASP A 141 16.87 7.51 -7.36
N PRO A 142 18.18 7.57 -7.68
CA PRO A 142 19.01 6.37 -7.85
C PRO A 142 19.17 5.58 -6.55
N ALA A 143 19.64 4.34 -6.68
CA ALA A 143 19.76 3.42 -5.57
C ALA A 143 20.77 3.90 -4.52
N HIS A 144 20.22 4.27 -3.36
CA HIS A 144 21.00 4.64 -2.18
C HIS A 144 20.70 3.69 -1.02
N LEU A 145 21.61 3.68 -0.04
CA LEU A 145 21.42 2.89 1.16
C LEU A 145 20.45 3.64 2.08
N VAL A 146 19.31 3.03 2.39
CA VAL A 146 18.29 3.63 3.27
C VAL A 146 18.56 3.27 4.73
N GLY A 147 19.17 2.10 4.96
CA GLY A 147 19.58 1.70 6.30
C GLY A 147 20.14 0.29 6.33
N HIS A 148 20.39 -0.19 7.53
CA HIS A 148 20.84 -1.54 7.81
C HIS A 148 20.12 -2.04 9.05
N ARG A 149 19.58 -3.25 8.95
CA ARG A 149 18.97 -3.99 10.05
C ARG A 149 20.04 -4.98 10.55
N GLY A 150 20.74 -4.62 11.62
CA GLY A 150 21.77 -5.49 12.18
C GLY A 150 22.42 -4.95 13.45
N ARG A 151 22.63 -5.89 14.39
CA ARG A 151 23.39 -5.82 15.66
C ARG A 151 23.07 -4.62 16.55
N HIS A 152 22.04 -4.75 17.39
CA HIS A 152 22.06 -4.08 18.68
C HIS A 152 23.02 -4.85 19.60
N PHE A 153 24.33 -4.73 19.32
CA PHE A 153 25.43 -5.42 20.03
C PHE A 153 25.43 -5.19 21.54
N VAL A 154 24.67 -4.19 22.02
CA VAL A 154 24.52 -3.87 23.44
C VAL A 154 23.16 -4.32 24.01
N ARG A 155 22.04 -4.25 23.27
CA ARG A 155 20.71 -4.60 23.82
C ARG A 155 20.47 -6.10 23.89
N ASP A 156 20.91 -6.85 22.90
CA ASP A 156 20.65 -8.30 22.85
C ASP A 156 21.42 -9.09 23.93
N PRO A 157 22.71 -8.80 24.22
CA PRO A 157 23.36 -9.41 25.39
C PRO A 157 22.81 -8.87 26.71
N LEU A 158 22.29 -7.64 26.77
CA LEU A 158 21.61 -7.13 27.97
C LEU A 158 20.30 -7.86 28.26
N ILE A 159 19.52 -8.19 27.23
CA ILE A 159 18.28 -8.98 27.37
C ILE A 159 18.63 -10.41 27.79
N GLY A 160 19.65 -11.02 27.17
CA GLY A 160 20.17 -12.32 27.57
C GLY A 160 20.70 -12.34 29.01
N ALA A 161 21.46 -11.31 29.41
CA ALA A 161 21.96 -11.15 30.77
C ALA A 161 20.84 -10.90 31.77
N ALA A 162 19.80 -10.13 31.41
CA ALA A 162 18.64 -9.89 32.26
C ALA A 162 17.83 -11.18 32.49
N ILE A 163 17.57 -11.95 31.43
CA ILE A 163 16.90 -13.27 31.55
C ILE A 163 17.78 -14.22 32.38
N GLY A 164 19.09 -14.26 32.13
CA GLY A 164 20.04 -15.05 32.89
C GLY A 164 20.08 -14.67 34.38
N LEU A 165 20.05 -13.38 34.70
CA LEU A 165 20.00 -12.86 36.07
C LEU A 165 18.70 -13.25 36.77
N VAL A 166 17.55 -13.14 36.09
CA VAL A 166 16.25 -13.55 36.64
C VAL A 166 16.22 -15.04 36.94
N LEU A 167 16.72 -15.87 36.02
CA LEU A 167 16.81 -17.32 36.23
C LEU A 167 17.80 -17.67 37.35
N ALA A 168 18.94 -16.97 37.44
CA ALA A 168 19.91 -17.16 38.51
C ALA A 168 19.34 -16.74 39.88
N LEU A 169 18.60 -15.62 39.96
CA LEU A 169 17.90 -15.21 41.19
C LEU A 169 16.81 -16.19 41.58
N ALA A 170 16.04 -16.72 40.62
CA ALA A 170 15.05 -17.74 40.86
C ALA A 170 15.70 -19.02 41.42
N ALA A 171 16.81 -19.46 40.83
CA ALA A 171 17.59 -20.59 41.34
C ALA A 171 18.14 -20.31 42.75
N LEU A 172 18.62 -19.09 43.02
CA LEU A 172 19.12 -18.68 44.33
C LEU A 172 18.03 -18.68 45.41
N LEU A 173 16.80 -18.31 45.06
CA LEU A 173 15.65 -18.39 45.97
C LEU A 173 15.25 -19.84 46.29
N VAL A 174 15.40 -20.74 45.31
CA VAL A 174 15.11 -22.17 45.46
C VAL A 174 16.22 -22.91 46.22
N LEU A 175 17.49 -22.56 46.02
CA LEU A 175 18.64 -23.21 46.66
C LEU A 175 19.09 -22.53 47.97
N GLY A 176 18.92 -21.21 48.11
CA GLY A 176 19.35 -20.41 49.27
C GLY A 176 18.35 -20.43 50.43
N ARG A 177 17.09 -20.77 50.15
CA ARG A 177 16.24 -21.37 51.18
C ARG A 177 16.67 -22.82 51.25
N GLY A 178 17.31 -23.22 52.35
CA GLY A 178 17.41 -24.63 52.72
C GLY A 178 15.98 -25.19 52.85
N VAL A 179 15.38 -25.57 51.73
CA VAL A 179 14.13 -26.30 51.72
C VAL A 179 14.52 -27.71 52.12
N VAL A 180 14.54 -27.93 53.44
CA VAL A 180 14.06 -29.21 53.93
C VAL A 180 12.64 -29.29 53.39
N VAL A 181 12.46 -30.00 52.28
CA VAL A 181 11.14 -30.46 51.88
C VAL A 181 10.79 -31.47 52.95
N ALA A 182 10.22 -30.98 54.06
CA ALA A 182 9.31 -31.80 54.83
C ALA A 182 8.30 -32.26 53.79
N ALA A 183 8.23 -33.57 53.54
CA ALA A 183 7.22 -34.16 52.68
C ALA A 183 5.89 -33.47 53.03
N PRO A 184 5.20 -32.86 52.06
CA PRO A 184 3.95 -32.20 52.35
C PRO A 184 3.07 -33.26 53.01
N THR A 185 2.63 -33.01 54.25
CA THR A 185 1.63 -33.87 54.90
C THR A 185 0.47 -34.05 53.95
N ASP A 186 -0.05 -35.27 53.82
CA ASP A 186 -1.08 -35.65 52.83
C ASP A 186 -2.24 -34.65 52.73
N ALA A 187 -2.60 -34.00 53.84
CA ALA A 187 -3.61 -32.93 53.90
C ALA A 187 -3.33 -31.73 52.97
N LYS A 188 -2.08 -31.27 52.86
CA LYS A 188 -1.71 -30.13 51.99
C LYS A 188 -1.63 -30.51 50.51
N LEU A 189 -1.35 -31.77 50.21
CA LEU A 189 -1.42 -32.32 48.85
C LEU A 189 -2.89 -32.41 48.41
N ALA A 190 -3.75 -32.98 49.26
CA ALA A 190 -5.19 -33.08 49.00
C ALA A 190 -5.84 -31.69 48.79
N GLU A 191 -5.44 -30.67 49.56
CA GLU A 191 -5.94 -29.31 49.38
C GLU A 191 -5.52 -28.71 48.03
N ARG A 192 -4.28 -28.95 47.60
CA ARG A 192 -3.78 -28.49 46.30
C ARG A 192 -4.42 -29.23 45.14
N GLU A 193 -4.64 -30.53 45.26
CA GLU A 193 -5.35 -31.34 44.27
C GLU A 193 -6.79 -30.84 44.10
N ASN A 194 -7.49 -30.56 45.20
CA ASN A 194 -8.83 -29.97 45.17
C ASN A 194 -8.84 -28.59 44.49
N GLN A 195 -7.86 -27.73 44.80
CA GLN A 195 -7.75 -26.41 44.14
C GLN A 195 -7.45 -26.53 42.64
N LEU A 196 -6.62 -27.49 42.23
CA LEU A 196 -6.32 -27.73 40.83
C LEU A 196 -7.55 -28.28 40.10
N GLN A 197 -8.27 -29.21 40.72
CA GLN A 197 -9.49 -29.77 40.15
C GLN A 197 -10.55 -28.69 39.94
N GLN A 198 -10.75 -27.79 40.91
CA GLN A 198 -11.64 -26.64 40.77
C GLN A 198 -11.23 -25.70 39.62
N ARG A 199 -9.93 -25.46 39.43
CA ARG A 199 -9.44 -24.64 38.31
C ARG A 199 -9.66 -25.32 36.96
N ILE A 200 -9.42 -26.62 36.89
CA ILE A 200 -9.66 -27.42 35.67
C ILE A 200 -11.14 -27.40 35.31
N ASP A 201 -12.03 -27.59 36.28
CA ASP A 201 -13.48 -27.57 36.06
C ASP A 201 -13.96 -26.19 35.58
N LEU A 202 -13.45 -25.12 36.19
CA LEU A 202 -13.77 -23.75 35.81
C LEU A 202 -13.30 -23.43 34.38
N VAL A 203 -12.08 -23.82 34.02
CA VAL A 203 -11.55 -23.64 32.65
C VAL A 203 -12.38 -24.45 31.66
N THR A 204 -12.69 -25.71 31.97
CA THR A 204 -13.52 -26.57 31.14
C THR A 204 -14.91 -25.96 30.90
N GLN A 205 -15.53 -25.36 31.93
CA GLN A 205 -16.80 -24.66 31.77
C GLN A 205 -16.67 -23.42 30.87
N ARG A 206 -15.60 -22.63 31.03
CA ARG A 206 -15.34 -21.45 30.18
C ARG A 206 -15.13 -21.83 28.72
N GLU A 207 -14.36 -22.89 28.46
CA GLU A 207 -14.12 -23.39 27.11
C GLU A 207 -15.42 -23.87 26.45
N ARG A 208 -16.26 -24.61 27.18
CA ARG A 208 -17.58 -25.03 26.68
C ARG A 208 -18.49 -23.84 26.38
N ALA A 209 -18.49 -22.82 27.23
CA ALA A 209 -19.27 -21.60 27.00
C ALA A 209 -18.78 -20.83 25.77
N LEU A 210 -17.47 -20.78 25.54
CA LEU A 210 -16.89 -20.18 24.34
C LEU A 210 -17.23 -20.98 23.08
N ALA A 211 -17.14 -22.32 23.13
CA ALA A 211 -17.51 -23.18 22.02
C ALA A 211 -19.00 -23.06 21.63
N ARG A 212 -19.89 -22.84 22.61
CA ARG A 212 -21.31 -22.55 22.32
C ARG A 212 -21.48 -21.21 21.60
N ARG A 213 -20.82 -20.16 22.08
CA ARG A 213 -20.88 -18.82 21.46
C ARG A 213 -20.27 -18.81 20.05
N SER A 214 -19.17 -19.52 19.81
CA SER A 214 -18.61 -19.64 18.46
C SER A 214 -19.57 -20.38 17.53
N GLY A 215 -20.23 -21.44 18.01
CA GLY A 215 -21.27 -22.14 17.25
C GLY A 215 -22.48 -21.28 16.92
N GLU A 216 -22.94 -20.43 17.84
CA GLU A 216 -24.03 -19.48 17.59
C GLU A 216 -23.64 -18.42 16.56
N LEU A 217 -22.42 -17.88 16.65
CA LEU A 217 -21.91 -16.91 15.69
C LEU A 217 -21.76 -17.52 14.29
N ALA A 218 -21.24 -18.74 14.18
CA ALA A 218 -21.13 -19.45 12.92
C ALA A 218 -22.51 -19.64 12.25
N LYS A 219 -23.54 -19.99 13.03
CA LYS A 219 -24.93 -20.08 12.52
C LYS A 219 -25.46 -18.73 12.01
N ARG A 220 -25.18 -17.63 12.74
CA ARG A 220 -25.58 -16.28 12.31
C ARG A 220 -24.87 -15.85 11.03
N GLU A 221 -23.57 -16.12 10.94
CA GLU A 221 -22.78 -15.83 9.75
C GLU A 221 -23.31 -16.59 8.53
N GLN A 222 -23.59 -17.89 8.68
CA GLN A 222 -24.17 -18.70 7.61
C GLN A 222 -25.54 -18.17 7.17
N ALA A 223 -26.43 -17.81 8.11
CA ALA A 223 -27.73 -17.23 7.78
C ALA A 223 -27.63 -15.88 7.04
N LEU A 224 -26.62 -15.06 7.36
CA LEU A 224 -26.36 -13.82 6.62
C LEU A 224 -25.82 -14.10 5.21
N GLN A 225 -24.94 -15.08 5.05
CA GLN A 225 -24.42 -15.49 3.75
C GLN A 225 -25.55 -16.02 2.84
N ASP A 226 -26.46 -16.83 3.39
CA ASP A 226 -27.63 -17.34 2.67
C ASP A 226 -28.53 -16.20 2.19
N ARG A 227 -28.85 -15.22 3.07
CA ARG A 227 -29.61 -14.02 2.69
C ARG A 227 -28.92 -13.19 1.62
N GLN A 228 -27.60 -13.03 1.69
CA GLN A 228 -26.83 -12.32 0.66
C GLN A 228 -26.84 -13.07 -0.67
N ALA A 229 -26.84 -14.41 -0.64
CA ALA A 229 -26.95 -15.22 -1.86
C ALA A 229 -28.36 -15.10 -2.46
N GLU A 230 -29.41 -15.12 -1.63
CA GLU A 230 -30.79 -14.87 -2.07
C GLU A 230 -30.97 -13.48 -2.67
N ALA A 231 -30.45 -12.43 -2.01
CA ALA A 231 -30.50 -11.07 -2.51
C ALA A 231 -29.81 -10.95 -3.89
N ARG A 232 -28.63 -11.55 -4.04
CA ARG A 232 -27.91 -11.61 -5.34
C ARG A 232 -28.71 -12.35 -6.41
N ARG A 233 -29.42 -13.43 -6.06
CA ARG A 233 -30.30 -14.14 -7.00
C ARG A 233 -31.50 -13.29 -7.40
N MET A 234 -32.11 -12.57 -6.47
CA MET A 234 -33.22 -11.66 -6.76
C MET A 234 -32.78 -10.49 -7.64
N GLU A 235 -31.61 -9.90 -7.36
CA GLU A 235 -31.01 -8.85 -8.18
C GLU A 235 -30.72 -9.37 -9.60
N ALA A 236 -30.14 -10.56 -9.73
CA ALA A 236 -29.91 -11.20 -11.03
C ALA A 236 -31.22 -11.53 -11.78
N ALA A 237 -32.28 -11.90 -11.06
CA ALA A 237 -33.60 -12.17 -11.64
C ALA A 237 -34.35 -10.87 -12.04
N GLY A 238 -34.16 -9.78 -11.29
CA GLY A 238 -34.70 -8.46 -11.58
C GLY A 238 -33.96 -7.72 -12.70
N ALA A 239 -32.70 -8.05 -12.93
CA ALA A 239 -31.86 -7.50 -14.00
C ALA A 239 -32.15 -8.12 -15.39
N LYS A 240 -33.37 -8.60 -15.64
CA LYS A 240 -33.76 -8.99 -17.00
C LYS A 240 -33.86 -7.69 -17.83
N PRO A 241 -33.07 -7.53 -18.91
CA PRO A 241 -33.24 -6.38 -19.81
C PRO A 241 -34.71 -6.34 -20.26
N PRO A 242 -35.34 -5.15 -20.37
CA PRO A 242 -36.64 -5.07 -21.02
C PRO A 242 -36.55 -5.79 -22.37
N PRO A 243 -37.60 -6.54 -22.77
CA PRO A 243 -37.61 -7.17 -24.09
C PRO A 243 -37.26 -6.10 -25.13
N PRO A 244 -36.38 -6.41 -26.10
CA PRO A 244 -36.07 -5.45 -27.14
C PRO A 244 -37.39 -4.99 -27.76
N GLU A 245 -37.60 -3.67 -27.81
CA GLU A 245 -38.75 -3.11 -28.52
C GLU A 245 -38.79 -3.75 -29.91
N PRO A 246 -39.98 -4.16 -30.41
CA PRO A 246 -40.09 -4.77 -31.73
C PRO A 246 -39.47 -3.79 -32.73
N VAL A 247 -38.39 -4.24 -33.37
CA VAL A 247 -37.76 -3.50 -34.45
C VAL A 247 -38.85 -3.25 -35.50
N PRO A 248 -39.18 -2.00 -35.83
CA PRO A 248 -40.17 -1.73 -36.86
C PRO A 248 -39.73 -2.44 -38.15
N GLU A 249 -40.69 -3.11 -38.77
CA GLU A 249 -40.54 -3.78 -40.07
C GLU A 249 -39.88 -2.79 -41.06
N PRO A 250 -38.90 -3.21 -41.87
CA PRO A 250 -38.19 -2.28 -42.75
C PRO A 250 -39.19 -1.64 -43.71
N GLU A 251 -39.42 -0.33 -43.55
CA GLU A 251 -40.16 0.46 -44.51
C GLU A 251 -39.52 0.30 -45.90
N PRO A 252 -40.33 0.19 -46.97
CA PRO A 252 -39.82 0.12 -48.32
C PRO A 252 -38.95 1.35 -48.61
N ALA A 253 -37.79 1.10 -49.23
CA ALA A 253 -36.73 2.08 -49.45
C ALA A 253 -37.27 3.47 -49.85
N PRO A 254 -36.89 4.54 -49.13
CA PRO A 254 -37.37 5.87 -49.45
C PRO A 254 -36.77 6.35 -50.78
N MET A 255 -37.63 6.99 -51.58
CA MET A 255 -37.22 7.88 -52.67
C MET A 255 -36.21 8.92 -52.14
N PRO A 256 -35.32 9.48 -52.98
CA PRO A 256 -34.25 10.35 -52.52
C PRO A 256 -34.82 11.59 -51.82
N VAL A 257 -34.74 11.58 -50.48
CA VAL A 257 -34.95 12.76 -49.66
C VAL A 257 -33.68 13.59 -49.76
N ALA A 258 -33.85 14.88 -50.05
CA ALA A 258 -32.78 15.87 -50.07
C ALA A 258 -31.92 15.79 -48.80
N PRO A 259 -30.60 16.03 -48.89
CA PRO A 259 -29.68 15.80 -47.78
C PRO A 259 -30.13 16.56 -46.52
N GLU A 260 -30.34 15.78 -45.46
CA GLU A 260 -30.61 16.27 -44.12
C GLU A 260 -29.38 17.06 -43.63
N ALA A 261 -29.63 18.28 -43.15
CA ALA A 261 -28.58 19.17 -42.68
C ALA A 261 -27.81 18.52 -41.52
N PRO A 262 -26.48 18.70 -41.44
CA PRO A 262 -25.69 18.21 -40.31
C PRO A 262 -26.27 18.73 -38.99
N LEU A 263 -26.36 17.85 -37.99
CA LEU A 263 -26.59 18.22 -36.59
C LEU A 263 -25.80 19.49 -36.29
N ALA A 264 -26.53 20.58 -36.00
CA ALA A 264 -25.90 21.83 -35.67
C ALA A 264 -24.89 21.59 -34.53
N PRO A 265 -23.67 22.18 -34.59
CA PRO A 265 -22.78 22.16 -33.45
C PRO A 265 -23.55 22.66 -32.21
N PRO A 266 -23.19 22.23 -30.98
CA PRO A 266 -23.75 22.86 -29.80
C PRO A 266 -23.56 24.36 -29.99
N ARG A 267 -24.69 25.10 -29.99
CA ARG A 267 -24.71 26.55 -30.23
C ARG A 267 -23.56 27.13 -29.42
N GLY A 268 -22.63 27.81 -30.09
CA GLY A 268 -21.49 28.44 -29.45
C GLY A 268 -21.99 29.19 -28.22
N GLY A 269 -21.29 29.04 -27.09
CA GLY A 269 -21.49 29.97 -25.98
C GLY A 269 -21.28 31.38 -26.54
N GLY A 270 -22.05 32.35 -26.07
CA GLY A 270 -22.06 33.71 -26.66
C GLY A 270 -20.71 34.44 -26.58
N TRP A 271 -19.70 33.83 -25.95
CA TRP A 271 -18.41 34.42 -25.65
C TRP A 271 -17.29 33.88 -26.55
N ASN A 272 -16.63 34.80 -27.25
CA ASN A 272 -15.40 34.53 -27.99
C ASN A 272 -14.18 34.93 -27.14
N LEU A 273 -13.20 34.04 -27.05
CA LEU A 273 -11.97 34.28 -26.28
C LEU A 273 -11.20 35.50 -26.77
N ASN A 274 -11.16 35.75 -28.08
CA ASN A 274 -10.44 36.90 -28.65
C ASN A 274 -11.06 38.24 -28.20
N ASP A 275 -12.36 38.28 -27.96
CA ASP A 275 -13.04 39.47 -27.45
C ASP A 275 -12.71 39.71 -25.98
N ILE A 276 -12.66 38.64 -25.17
CA ILE A 276 -12.24 38.72 -23.76
C ILE A 276 -10.78 39.18 -23.66
N GLU A 277 -9.88 38.62 -24.47
CA GLU A 277 -8.47 39.03 -24.53
C GLU A 277 -8.34 40.53 -24.86
N ARG A 278 -9.13 41.02 -25.82
CA ARG A 278 -9.16 42.43 -26.20
C ARG A 278 -9.68 43.32 -25.07
N LEU A 279 -10.73 42.89 -24.36
CA LEU A 279 -11.30 43.63 -23.23
C LEU A 279 -10.33 43.71 -22.05
N VAL A 280 -9.63 42.62 -21.74
CA VAL A 280 -8.57 42.60 -20.73
C VAL A 280 -7.42 43.50 -21.14
N ALA A 281 -7.00 43.43 -22.41
CA ALA A 281 -5.94 44.27 -22.94
C ALA A 281 -6.29 45.76 -22.92
N ALA A 282 -7.56 46.13 -23.12
CA ALA A 282 -8.02 47.52 -23.09
C ALA A 282 -8.16 48.12 -21.69
N LYS A 283 -8.21 47.29 -20.63
CA LYS A 283 -8.45 47.72 -19.25
C LYS A 283 -7.13 47.99 -18.52
N HIS A 284 -6.52 49.15 -18.80
CA HIS A 284 -5.22 49.55 -18.21
C HIS A 284 -5.31 50.15 -16.80
N ASP A 285 -6.48 50.65 -16.40
CA ASP A 285 -6.70 51.37 -15.14
C ASP A 285 -7.13 50.47 -13.96
N ALA A 286 -7.15 49.14 -14.17
CA ALA A 286 -7.50 48.17 -13.12
C ALA A 286 -6.30 47.86 -12.22
N PRO A 287 -6.52 47.46 -10.95
CA PRO A 287 -5.44 47.02 -10.05
C PRO A 287 -4.62 45.88 -10.67
N ALA A 288 -3.30 45.93 -10.51
CA ALA A 288 -2.38 44.96 -11.13
C ALA A 288 -2.73 43.51 -10.78
N GLU A 289 -3.13 43.24 -9.53
CA GLU A 289 -3.56 41.92 -9.06
C GLU A 289 -4.78 41.41 -9.84
N ARG A 290 -5.74 42.30 -10.14
CA ARG A 290 -6.96 41.93 -10.88
C ARG A 290 -6.68 41.66 -12.36
N VAL A 291 -5.76 42.42 -12.96
CA VAL A 291 -5.32 42.20 -14.35
C VAL A 291 -4.58 40.86 -14.48
N GLU A 292 -3.73 40.52 -13.52
CA GLU A 292 -3.04 39.23 -13.49
C GLU A 292 -4.01 38.06 -13.29
N GLU A 293 -5.03 38.22 -12.46
CA GLU A 293 -6.10 37.22 -12.30
C GLU A 293 -6.85 36.97 -13.62
N TRP A 294 -7.29 38.04 -14.31
CA TRP A 294 -7.94 37.90 -15.61
C TRP A 294 -7.05 37.22 -16.65
N ARG A 295 -5.74 37.53 -16.66
CA ARG A 295 -4.77 36.86 -17.56
C ARG A 295 -4.64 35.37 -17.25
N ALA A 296 -4.66 34.98 -15.98
CA ALA A 296 -4.62 33.58 -15.58
C ALA A 296 -5.87 32.81 -16.07
N TYR A 297 -7.06 33.41 -15.95
CA TYR A 297 -8.29 32.80 -16.47
C TYR A 297 -8.35 32.75 -17.99
N VAL A 298 -7.88 33.79 -18.69
CA VAL A 298 -7.74 33.79 -20.16
C VAL A 298 -6.81 32.67 -20.61
N PHE A 299 -5.66 32.48 -19.94
CA PHE A 299 -4.73 31.39 -20.23
C PHE A 299 -5.41 30.02 -20.11
N PHE A 300 -6.21 29.81 -19.06
CA PHE A 300 -6.98 28.57 -18.88
C PHE A 300 -8.05 28.38 -19.97
N LEU A 301 -8.77 29.44 -20.34
CA LEU A 301 -9.82 29.37 -21.36
C LEU A 301 -9.27 29.06 -22.77
N ARG A 302 -8.00 29.38 -23.03
CA ARG A 302 -7.32 29.10 -24.31
C ARG A 302 -7.23 27.60 -24.63
N ASP A 303 -7.10 26.75 -23.62
CA ASP A 303 -7.09 25.29 -23.79
C ASP A 303 -8.47 24.71 -24.14
N HIS A 304 -9.53 25.51 -23.95
CA HIS A 304 -10.92 25.11 -24.12
C HIS A 304 -11.65 25.82 -25.28
N ALA A 305 -11.03 26.84 -25.87
CA ALA A 305 -11.57 27.55 -27.03
C ALA A 305 -11.43 26.71 -28.31
N ARG A 306 -12.41 26.83 -29.20
CA ARG A 306 -12.33 26.27 -30.56
C ARG A 306 -11.34 27.07 -31.42
N ILE A 307 -11.07 26.58 -32.63
CA ILE A 307 -10.10 27.20 -33.56
C ILE A 307 -10.48 28.65 -33.92
N ASP A 308 -11.77 28.97 -33.93
CA ASP A 308 -12.34 30.32 -34.16
C ASP A 308 -12.39 31.20 -32.89
N GLY A 309 -11.95 30.66 -31.75
CA GLY A 309 -12.01 31.31 -30.45
C GLY A 309 -13.36 31.19 -29.73
N GLU A 310 -14.35 30.46 -30.27
CA GLU A 310 -15.61 30.26 -29.57
C GLU A 310 -15.42 29.40 -28.31
N LEU A 311 -15.95 29.88 -27.18
CA LEU A 311 -15.97 29.12 -25.94
C LEU A 311 -17.24 28.25 -25.88
N PRO A 312 -17.13 27.02 -25.34
CA PRO A 312 -18.30 26.20 -25.05
C PRO A 312 -19.24 26.89 -24.05
N ALA A 313 -20.56 26.75 -24.23
CA ALA A 313 -21.59 27.37 -23.36
C ALA A 313 -21.47 26.99 -21.87
N SER A 314 -20.77 25.90 -21.54
CA SER A 314 -20.47 25.53 -20.15
C SER A 314 -19.62 26.58 -19.42
N PHE A 315 -18.89 27.44 -20.14
CA PHE A 315 -18.06 28.49 -19.58
C PHE A 315 -18.79 29.84 -19.46
N ASP A 316 -20.01 29.98 -19.96
CA ASP A 316 -20.74 31.26 -19.94
C ASP A 316 -20.90 31.80 -18.51
N ALA A 317 -21.28 30.93 -17.55
CA ALA A 317 -21.42 31.32 -16.15
C ALA A 317 -20.09 31.78 -15.51
N LEU A 318 -18.96 31.16 -15.90
CA LEU A 318 -17.64 31.56 -15.43
C LEU A 318 -17.24 32.91 -16.02
N VAL A 319 -17.51 33.11 -17.31
CA VAL A 319 -17.20 34.37 -17.99
C VAL A 319 -17.98 35.52 -17.39
N GLU A 320 -19.28 35.31 -17.15
CA GLU A 320 -20.16 36.30 -16.53
C GLU A 320 -19.77 36.66 -15.09
N ASP A 321 -19.19 35.74 -14.33
CA ASP A 321 -18.78 35.96 -12.94
C ASP A 321 -17.40 36.64 -12.86
N VAL A 322 -16.38 36.05 -13.49
CA VAL A 322 -14.98 36.51 -13.38
C VAL A 322 -14.72 37.79 -14.17
N PHE A 323 -15.30 37.88 -15.37
CA PHE A 323 -15.14 39.02 -16.28
C PHE A 323 -16.34 39.97 -16.28
N ALA A 324 -17.21 39.88 -15.25
CA ALA A 324 -18.40 40.73 -15.10
C ALA A 324 -18.10 42.22 -15.33
N GLU A 325 -17.00 42.71 -14.78
CA GLU A 325 -16.56 44.12 -14.86
C GLU A 325 -16.09 44.55 -16.25
N LEU A 326 -15.67 43.60 -17.08
CA LEU A 326 -15.26 43.84 -18.46
C LEU A 326 -16.47 43.74 -19.39
N VAL A 327 -17.32 42.75 -19.16
CA VAL A 327 -18.51 42.46 -19.96
C VAL A 327 -19.59 43.53 -19.78
N ARG A 328 -19.81 44.03 -18.54
CA ARG A 328 -20.77 45.10 -18.26
C ARG A 328 -20.34 46.49 -18.77
N ALA A 329 -19.05 46.64 -19.10
CA ALA A 329 -18.50 47.88 -19.65
C ALA A 329 -18.58 47.96 -21.19
N ARG A 330 -19.18 46.94 -21.81
CA ARG A 330 -19.47 46.89 -23.24
C ARG A 330 -20.66 47.77 -23.61
#